data_AF-A0A7Y6XT46-F1
#
_entry.id   AF-A0A7Y6XT46-F1
#
_cell.length_a   1.000
_cell.length_b   1.000
_cell.length_c   1.000
_cell.angle_alpha   90.00
_cell.angle_beta   90.00
_cell.angle_gamma   90.00
#
_symmetry.space_group_name_H-M   'P 1'
#
loop_
_entity.id
_entity.type
_entity.pdbx_description
1 polymer ?
#
loop_
_entity_poly.entity_id
_entity_poly.type
_entity_poly.pdbx_seq_one_letter_code
_entity_poly.pdbx_strand_id
1 'polypeptide(L)'
;MKTVKHIPARLLIVLTLLFSFYACDSGGEEDEIPEEDNTSAITNNSLTANGVTKQLTKFTYGNSGGYVEITARESLNAGVPNIAIRIKEIPTSNTTLTFQYNSSDPAQLQTDEFWTQMNDGTQVWYPVFSTTAFVTTGTLSVTIGNGTATFAYSEIELNDSYLSANVTQTIKCSGKFTIPTSNLTDGMFGDLED
;
A
#
# COMPACT_ATOMS: atom_id res chain seq x y z
N MET A 1 -40.89 69.53 -6.79
CA MET A 1 -40.48 69.13 -5.44
C MET A 1 -41.53 68.20 -4.85
N LYS A 2 -41.20 66.92 -4.68
CA LYS A 2 -42.01 65.95 -3.93
C LYS A 2 -41.06 65.13 -3.07
N THR A 3 -41.29 65.20 -1.77
CA THR A 3 -40.59 64.52 -0.68
C THR A 3 -40.93 63.04 -0.68
N VAL A 4 -39.92 62.18 -0.73
CA VAL A 4 -40.08 60.72 -0.52
C VAL A 4 -39.80 60.41 0.95
N LYS A 5 -40.82 59.89 1.64
CA LYS A 5 -40.78 59.42 3.03
C LYS A 5 -40.09 58.06 3.11
N HIS A 6 -39.21 57.91 4.10
CA HIS A 6 -38.64 56.64 4.52
C HIS A 6 -39.70 55.71 5.12
N ILE A 7 -39.64 54.42 4.75
CA ILE A 7 -40.32 53.33 5.45
C ILE A 7 -39.23 52.45 6.11
N PRO A 8 -39.40 52.02 7.38
CA PRO A 8 -38.32 51.48 8.18
C PRO A 8 -38.07 49.99 7.91
N ALA A 9 -36.79 49.64 7.90
CA ALA A 9 -36.25 48.30 7.84
C ALA A 9 -36.51 47.54 9.15
N ARG A 10 -37.69 46.89 9.28
CA ARG A 10 -37.94 45.86 10.30
C ARG A 10 -39.03 44.91 9.83
N LEU A 11 -38.67 43.94 9.00
CA LEU A 11 -39.33 42.63 8.96
C LEU A 11 -38.52 41.69 8.08
N LEU A 12 -38.48 40.41 8.45
CA LEU A 12 -37.93 39.29 7.69
C LEU A 12 -36.43 38.99 7.86
N ILE A 13 -36.02 38.68 9.09
CA ILE A 13 -35.02 37.61 9.31
C ILE A 13 -35.78 36.45 9.95
N VAL A 14 -36.31 35.62 9.08
CA VAL A 14 -36.94 34.35 9.40
C VAL A 14 -35.82 33.35 9.68
N LEU A 15 -35.68 33.01 10.97
CA LEU A 15 -35.69 31.63 11.46
C LEU A 15 -34.83 30.60 10.69
N THR A 16 -33.52 30.62 10.88
CA THR A 16 -32.67 29.41 10.78
C THR A 16 -31.46 29.55 11.71
N LEU A 17 -31.72 29.38 13.00
CA LEU A 17 -30.69 29.24 14.03
C LEU A 17 -31.33 28.37 15.12
N LEU A 18 -31.11 27.05 15.01
CA LEU A 18 -31.24 26.02 16.05
C LEU A 18 -31.33 24.65 15.36
N PHE A 19 -30.20 24.17 14.84
CA PHE A 19 -29.93 22.74 14.82
C PHE A 19 -28.56 22.53 15.44
N SER A 20 -28.63 22.42 16.77
CA SER A 20 -27.92 21.47 17.61
C SER A 20 -26.57 20.99 17.11
N PHE A 21 -25.54 21.49 17.79
CA PHE A 21 -24.30 20.78 18.05
C PHE A 21 -24.62 19.39 18.63
N TYR A 22 -24.78 18.39 17.76
CA TYR A 22 -24.33 17.05 18.08
C TYR A 22 -22.86 17.00 17.72
N ALA A 23 -22.02 17.47 18.65
CA ALA A 23 -20.69 16.89 18.76
C ALA A 23 -20.93 15.45 19.22
N CYS A 24 -21.11 14.56 18.26
CA CYS A 24 -20.94 13.14 18.49
C CYS A 24 -19.45 12.96 18.71
N ASP A 25 -19.06 13.08 19.98
CA ASP A 25 -17.84 12.52 20.54
C ASP A 25 -17.91 11.00 20.35
N SER A 26 -17.68 10.58 19.11
CA SER A 26 -17.29 9.21 18.80
C SER A 26 -15.77 9.26 18.76
N GLY A 27 -15.18 9.30 19.95
CA GLY A 27 -13.98 8.51 20.18
C GLY A 27 -14.36 7.08 19.85
N GLY A 28 -14.33 6.75 18.56
CA GLY A 28 -14.22 5.39 18.11
C GLY A 28 -12.92 4.93 18.72
N GLU A 29 -13.01 4.15 19.79
CA GLU A 29 -12.02 3.13 20.03
C GLU A 29 -11.81 2.49 18.65
N GLU A 30 -10.59 2.60 18.12
CA GLU A 30 -10.22 1.84 16.95
C GLU A 30 -10.47 0.39 17.37
N ASP A 31 -11.63 -0.15 16.98
CA ASP A 31 -11.95 -1.55 17.13
C ASP A 31 -10.72 -2.26 16.57
N GLU A 32 -9.92 -2.86 17.45
CA GLU A 32 -8.82 -3.73 17.04
C GLU A 32 -9.50 -4.82 16.23
N ILE A 33 -9.46 -4.67 14.91
CA ILE A 33 -9.94 -5.67 13.97
C ILE A 33 -9.20 -6.94 14.37
N PRO A 34 -9.90 -8.00 14.79
CA PRO A 34 -9.26 -9.23 15.22
C PRO A 34 -8.24 -9.67 14.17
N GLU A 35 -7.02 -9.99 14.61
CA GLU A 35 -5.89 -10.45 13.78
C GLU A 35 -6.15 -11.85 13.22
N GLU A 36 -7.33 -12.10 12.66
CA GLU A 36 -7.70 -13.38 12.08
C GLU A 36 -7.29 -13.39 10.60
N ASP A 37 -6.12 -14.02 10.43
CA ASP A 37 -5.60 -14.65 9.24
C ASP A 37 -4.64 -13.85 8.33
N ASN A 38 -3.54 -14.53 8.01
CA ASN A 38 -2.43 -14.15 7.13
C ASN A 38 -1.30 -13.30 7.73
N THR A 39 -1.15 -13.23 9.05
CA THR A 39 0.02 -12.60 9.68
C THR A 39 0.93 -13.60 10.38
N SER A 40 2.25 -13.52 10.16
CA SER A 40 3.22 -14.25 10.99
C SER A 40 4.55 -13.52 11.05
N ALA A 41 5.48 -14.04 11.86
CA ALA A 41 6.84 -13.53 11.90
C ALA A 41 7.60 -13.88 10.61
N ILE A 42 8.45 -12.96 10.16
CA ILE A 42 9.40 -13.19 9.05
C ILE A 42 10.84 -13.26 9.57
N THR A 43 11.74 -13.78 8.73
CA THR A 43 13.19 -13.84 9.01
C THR A 43 14.01 -13.21 7.88
N ASN A 44 15.28 -12.88 8.15
CA ASN A 44 16.19 -12.23 7.19
C ASN A 44 15.58 -10.98 6.56
N ASN A 45 14.98 -10.15 7.41
CA ASN A 45 13.91 -9.21 7.11
C ASN A 45 14.37 -7.76 7.19
N SER A 46 14.81 -7.22 6.06
CA SER A 46 15.28 -5.84 5.96
C SER A 46 14.56 -5.08 4.87
N LEU A 47 14.37 -3.79 5.13
CA LEU A 47 14.01 -2.75 4.16
C LEU A 47 15.04 -1.66 4.27
N THR A 48 15.83 -1.45 3.22
CA THR A 48 16.79 -0.35 3.12
C THR A 48 16.26 0.65 2.12
N ALA A 49 16.08 1.89 2.57
CA ALA A 49 15.65 3.02 1.76
C ALA A 49 16.50 4.24 2.11
N ASN A 50 17.02 4.92 1.08
CA ASN A 50 17.88 6.08 1.25
C ASN A 50 19.06 5.84 2.23
N GLY A 51 19.65 4.64 2.17
CA GLY A 51 20.76 4.22 3.05
C GLY A 51 20.36 3.88 4.49
N VAL A 52 19.08 3.98 4.86
CA VAL A 52 18.58 3.62 6.19
C VAL A 52 17.94 2.23 6.12
N THR A 53 18.43 1.30 6.95
CA THR A 53 17.86 -0.04 7.07
C THR A 53 16.89 -0.12 8.25
N LYS A 54 15.70 -0.68 7.99
CA LYS A 54 14.65 -1.02 8.94
C LYS A 54 14.45 -2.52 8.98
N GLN A 55 14.05 -3.04 10.13
CA GLN A 55 13.73 -4.46 10.31
C GLN A 55 12.21 -4.65 10.20
N LEU A 56 11.78 -5.61 9.38
CA LEU A 56 10.36 -5.89 9.16
C LEU A 56 9.97 -7.13 9.97
N THR A 57 9.13 -7.07 11.00
CA THR A 57 8.90 -8.27 11.86
C THR A 57 7.66 -9.07 11.50
N LYS A 58 6.75 -8.49 10.72
CA LYS A 58 5.45 -9.06 10.36
C LYS A 58 5.27 -9.10 8.85
N PHE A 59 4.31 -9.89 8.39
CA PHE A 59 3.80 -9.77 7.03
C PHE A 59 2.28 -9.92 7.00
N THR A 60 1.68 -9.52 5.88
CA THR A 60 0.34 -9.91 5.44
C THR A 60 0.43 -10.59 4.07
N TYR A 61 -0.50 -11.48 3.78
CA TYR A 61 -0.65 -12.15 2.49
C TYR A 61 -2.12 -12.07 2.05
N GLY A 62 -2.35 -11.81 0.76
CA GLY A 62 -3.69 -11.85 0.18
C GLY A 62 -3.66 -12.18 -1.30
N ASN A 63 -4.65 -12.94 -1.77
CA ASN A 63 -4.88 -13.19 -3.18
C ASN A 63 -6.06 -12.34 -3.66
N SER A 64 -5.85 -11.57 -4.72
CA SER A 64 -6.87 -10.71 -5.35
C SER A 64 -6.99 -11.07 -6.82
N GLY A 65 -7.70 -12.17 -7.13
CA GLY A 65 -8.29 -12.54 -8.44
C GLY A 65 -7.41 -12.46 -9.70
N GLY A 66 -6.14 -12.13 -9.58
CA GLY A 66 -5.31 -11.62 -10.66
C GLY A 66 -3.87 -11.32 -10.25
N TYR A 67 -3.61 -11.16 -8.95
CA TYR A 67 -2.28 -11.17 -8.34
C TYR A 67 -2.35 -11.60 -6.87
N VAL A 68 -1.20 -11.97 -6.34
CA VAL A 68 -0.94 -12.14 -4.92
C VAL A 68 -0.22 -10.89 -4.40
N GLU A 69 -0.65 -10.36 -3.26
CA GLU A 69 0.05 -9.31 -2.53
C GLU A 69 0.66 -9.86 -1.24
N ILE A 70 1.93 -9.57 -1.03
CA ILE A 70 2.65 -9.82 0.21
C ILE A 70 3.15 -8.49 0.74
N THR A 71 2.75 -8.12 1.95
CA THR A 71 3.26 -6.89 2.58
C THR A 71 4.10 -7.26 3.80
N ALA A 72 5.42 -7.04 3.73
CA ALA A 72 6.31 -7.18 4.87
C ALA A 72 6.39 -5.84 5.64
N ARG A 73 6.25 -5.86 6.97
CA ARG A 73 6.02 -4.67 7.81
C ARG A 73 6.81 -4.71 9.11
N GLU A 74 7.23 -3.57 9.63
CA GLU A 74 7.85 -3.46 10.97
C GLU A 74 6.91 -3.96 12.07
N SER A 75 5.64 -3.57 12.01
CA SER A 75 4.54 -4.07 12.85
C SER A 75 3.22 -4.04 12.07
N LEU A 76 2.10 -4.38 12.72
CA LEU A 76 0.76 -4.30 12.09
C LEU A 76 0.15 -2.88 12.14
N ASN A 77 0.73 -1.97 12.92
CA ASN A 77 0.24 -0.61 13.09
C ASN A 77 0.25 0.17 11.76
N ALA A 78 -0.62 1.16 11.63
CA ALA A 78 -0.58 2.08 10.50
C ALA A 78 0.70 2.93 10.49
N GLY A 79 1.13 3.36 9.29
CA GLY A 79 2.25 4.30 9.14
C GLY A 79 3.65 3.76 9.43
N VAL A 80 3.81 2.48 9.77
CA VAL A 80 5.11 1.88 10.04
C VAL A 80 5.85 1.48 8.75
N PRO A 81 7.19 1.34 8.78
CA PRO A 81 7.95 0.86 7.64
C PRO A 81 7.40 -0.44 7.08
N ASN A 82 7.17 -0.49 5.77
CA ASN A 82 6.68 -1.67 5.07
C ASN A 82 7.03 -1.65 3.58
N ILE A 83 6.98 -2.83 2.96
CA ILE A 83 7.03 -3.00 1.52
C ILE A 83 5.92 -3.97 1.09
N ALA A 84 5.11 -3.55 0.14
CA ALA A 84 4.10 -4.37 -0.51
C ALA A 84 4.65 -4.85 -1.85
N ILE A 85 4.62 -6.15 -2.08
CA ILE A 85 5.05 -6.80 -3.32
C ILE A 85 3.84 -7.50 -3.92
N ARG A 86 3.55 -7.22 -5.18
CA ARG A 86 2.56 -7.92 -5.98
C ARG A 86 3.24 -8.76 -7.04
N ILE A 87 2.79 -10.01 -7.17
CA ILE A 87 3.25 -10.96 -8.18
C ILE A 87 2.05 -11.74 -8.72
N LYS A 88 2.16 -12.31 -9.92
CA LYS A 88 1.03 -13.03 -10.53
C LYS A 88 0.57 -14.22 -9.69
N GLU A 89 1.53 -15.00 -9.22
CA GLU A 89 1.38 -16.20 -8.40
C GLU A 89 2.68 -16.43 -7.63
N ILE A 90 2.64 -17.19 -6.53
CA ILE A 90 3.86 -17.59 -5.81
C ILE A 90 4.66 -18.57 -6.70
N PRO A 91 5.92 -18.27 -7.08
CA PRO A 91 6.73 -19.19 -7.87
C PRO A 91 6.92 -20.54 -7.16
N THR A 92 6.89 -21.63 -7.91
CA THR A 92 7.14 -22.98 -7.39
C THR A 92 8.62 -23.37 -7.39
N SER A 93 9.47 -22.53 -7.99
CA SER A 93 10.93 -22.72 -8.06
C SER A 93 11.64 -21.37 -8.03
N ASN A 94 12.97 -21.40 -7.87
CA ASN A 94 13.77 -20.18 -7.85
C ASN A 94 13.61 -19.41 -9.17
N THR A 95 13.33 -18.12 -9.07
CA THR A 95 13.16 -17.24 -10.22
C THR A 95 13.64 -15.83 -9.91
N THR A 96 13.72 -15.01 -10.96
CA THR A 96 13.90 -13.56 -10.85
C THR A 96 12.84 -12.89 -11.70
N LEU A 97 12.06 -12.03 -11.08
CA LEU A 97 11.01 -11.25 -11.72
C LEU A 97 11.52 -9.85 -12.04
N THR A 98 11.07 -9.30 -13.16
CA THR A 98 11.37 -7.93 -13.57
C THR A 98 10.24 -6.99 -13.14
N PHE A 99 10.56 -5.72 -12.91
CA PHE A 99 9.51 -4.75 -12.60
C PHE A 99 8.53 -4.63 -13.78
N GLN A 100 7.24 -4.49 -13.48
CA GLN A 100 6.17 -4.32 -14.47
C GLN A 100 6.44 -3.14 -15.42
N TYR A 101 6.39 -3.39 -16.73
CA TYR A 101 6.76 -2.36 -17.74
C TYR A 101 5.72 -2.14 -18.84
N ASN A 102 4.84 -3.12 -19.10
CA ASN A 102 3.87 -3.04 -20.20
C ASN A 102 2.51 -2.43 -19.84
N SER A 103 2.24 -2.19 -18.55
CA SER A 103 0.98 -1.62 -18.08
C SER A 103 1.22 -0.62 -16.95
N SER A 104 0.32 0.36 -16.85
CA SER A 104 0.22 1.31 -15.74
C SER A 104 -0.68 0.81 -14.61
N ASP A 105 -1.36 -0.32 -14.81
CA ASP A 105 -2.28 -0.91 -13.84
C ASP A 105 -1.53 -1.95 -13.00
N PRO A 106 -1.34 -1.72 -11.69
CA PRO A 106 -0.69 -2.69 -10.78
C PRO A 106 -1.36 -4.06 -10.73
N ALA A 107 -2.61 -4.21 -11.20
CA ALA A 107 -3.32 -5.48 -11.27
C ALA A 107 -3.03 -6.28 -12.55
N GLN A 108 -2.47 -5.66 -13.59
CA GLN A 108 -2.17 -6.29 -14.88
C GLN A 108 -0.74 -6.85 -14.93
N LEU A 109 -0.38 -7.62 -13.90
CA LEU A 109 0.93 -8.29 -13.82
C LEU A 109 0.99 -9.53 -14.74
N GLN A 110 2.09 -9.65 -15.47
CA GLN A 110 2.50 -10.90 -16.13
C GLN A 110 3.21 -11.85 -15.14
N THR A 111 3.35 -13.11 -15.52
CA THR A 111 3.95 -14.16 -14.66
C THR A 111 5.41 -13.90 -14.30
N ASP A 112 6.16 -13.21 -15.17
CA ASP A 112 7.57 -12.84 -14.99
C ASP A 112 7.75 -11.43 -14.41
N GLU A 113 6.65 -10.76 -14.04
CA GLU A 113 6.65 -9.41 -13.52
C GLU A 113 6.37 -9.36 -12.01
N PHE A 114 6.83 -8.27 -11.40
CA PHE A 114 6.38 -7.85 -10.07
C PHE A 114 6.09 -6.34 -10.05
N TRP A 115 5.29 -5.93 -9.08
CA TRP A 115 5.04 -4.54 -8.75
C TRP A 115 5.31 -4.32 -7.26
N THR A 116 5.75 -3.13 -6.86
CA THR A 116 5.95 -2.83 -5.45
C THR A 116 5.69 -1.37 -5.10
N GLN A 117 5.29 -1.13 -3.86
CA GLN A 117 5.34 0.17 -3.19
C GLN A 117 5.91 -0.03 -1.80
N MET A 118 6.37 1.04 -1.17
CA MET A 118 6.86 0.97 0.21
C MET A 118 6.44 2.17 1.05
N ASN A 119 6.48 2.01 2.36
CA ASN A 119 6.46 3.10 3.33
C ASN A 119 7.74 2.99 4.17
N ASP A 120 8.47 4.07 4.38
CA ASP A 120 9.71 4.06 5.19
C ASP A 120 9.49 4.43 6.67
N GLY A 121 8.23 4.60 7.08
CA GLY A 121 7.82 5.11 8.38
C GLY A 121 7.53 6.61 8.38
N THR A 122 7.81 7.31 7.28
CA THR A 122 7.58 8.76 7.16
C THR A 122 6.64 9.10 6.01
N GLN A 123 6.74 8.38 4.90
CA GLN A 123 5.88 8.55 3.73
C GLN A 123 5.80 7.27 2.90
N VAL A 124 4.85 7.26 1.96
CA VAL A 124 4.72 6.21 0.95
C VAL A 124 5.52 6.60 -0.29
N TRP A 125 6.23 5.62 -0.83
CA TRP A 125 7.02 5.69 -2.05
C TRP A 125 6.40 4.80 -3.11
N TYR A 126 6.20 5.37 -4.29
CA TYR A 126 5.46 4.78 -5.40
C TYR A 126 6.40 4.46 -6.57
N PRO A 127 6.05 3.48 -7.42
CA PRO A 127 6.72 3.29 -8.69
C PRO A 127 6.85 4.58 -9.50
N VAL A 128 8.00 4.75 -10.14
CA VAL A 128 8.23 5.82 -11.10
C VAL A 128 7.27 5.64 -12.27
N PHE A 129 6.36 6.60 -12.40
CA PHE A 129 5.40 6.64 -13.48
C PHE A 129 5.83 7.66 -14.54
N SER A 130 5.73 7.29 -15.82
CA SER A 130 5.87 8.24 -16.93
C SER A 130 4.51 8.86 -17.27
N THR A 131 4.26 9.26 -18.51
CA THR A 131 2.93 9.69 -18.95
C THR A 131 2.00 8.51 -19.28
N THR A 132 2.55 7.32 -19.56
CA THR A 132 1.78 6.20 -20.13
C THR A 132 2.04 4.85 -19.46
N ALA A 133 3.15 4.69 -18.75
CA ALA A 133 3.53 3.42 -18.14
C ALA A 133 4.49 3.62 -16.95
N PHE A 134 4.62 2.60 -16.11
CA PHE A 134 5.71 2.54 -15.14
C PHE A 134 7.05 2.48 -15.87
N VAL A 135 8.04 3.21 -15.35
CA VAL A 135 9.43 3.21 -15.82
C VAL A 135 10.40 2.84 -14.69
N THR A 136 9.87 2.41 -13.54
CA THR A 136 10.67 1.84 -12.45
C THR A 136 11.50 0.68 -12.98
N THR A 137 12.77 0.68 -12.62
CA THR A 137 13.66 -0.46 -12.81
C THR A 137 13.86 -1.22 -11.50
N GLY A 138 14.18 -2.50 -11.60
CA GLY A 138 14.52 -3.32 -10.45
C GLY A 138 14.23 -4.79 -10.69
N THR A 139 14.75 -5.62 -9.80
CA THR A 139 14.54 -7.07 -9.86
C THR A 139 14.09 -7.60 -8.51
N LEU A 140 13.22 -8.61 -8.54
CA LEU A 140 12.83 -9.39 -7.38
C LEU A 140 13.30 -10.83 -7.59
N SER A 141 14.31 -11.26 -6.83
CA SER A 141 14.69 -12.66 -6.75
C SER A 141 13.78 -13.38 -5.75
N VAL A 142 13.15 -14.47 -6.21
CA VAL A 142 12.35 -15.36 -5.36
C VAL A 142 13.09 -16.68 -5.25
N THR A 143 13.46 -17.06 -4.03
CA THR A 143 14.09 -18.36 -3.74
C THR A 143 13.10 -19.24 -3.00
N ILE A 144 12.84 -20.43 -3.54
CA ILE A 144 11.95 -21.44 -2.99
C ILE A 144 12.78 -22.64 -2.57
N GLY A 145 12.69 -23.03 -1.30
CA GLY A 145 13.39 -24.20 -0.79
C GLY A 145 13.24 -24.36 0.71
N ASN A 146 13.42 -25.58 1.21
CA ASN A 146 13.36 -25.88 2.65
C ASN A 146 12.07 -25.39 3.35
N GLY A 147 10.93 -25.40 2.63
CA GLY A 147 9.63 -24.96 3.17
C GLY A 147 9.50 -23.44 3.35
N THR A 148 10.35 -22.64 2.71
CA THR A 148 10.28 -21.17 2.74
C THR A 148 10.32 -20.56 1.34
N ALA A 149 9.75 -19.36 1.25
CA ALA A 149 9.90 -18.45 0.13
C ALA A 149 10.67 -17.22 0.62
N THR A 150 11.77 -16.91 -0.04
CA THR A 150 12.57 -15.72 0.22
C THR A 150 12.45 -14.74 -0.93
N PHE A 151 12.02 -13.53 -0.61
CA PHE A 151 11.87 -12.42 -1.53
C PHE A 151 13.04 -11.45 -1.30
N ALA A 152 13.90 -11.30 -2.30
CA ALA A 152 15.03 -10.38 -2.26
C ALA A 152 14.93 -9.38 -3.40
N TYR A 153 14.81 -8.10 -3.06
CA TYR A 153 14.65 -7.01 -4.00
C TYR A 153 15.83 -6.06 -3.90
N SER A 154 16.25 -5.50 -5.03
CA SER A 154 17.45 -4.68 -5.09
C SER A 154 17.30 -3.58 -6.13
N GLU A 155 17.86 -2.41 -5.81
CA GLU A 155 17.95 -1.25 -6.71
C GLU A 155 16.61 -0.84 -7.33
N ILE A 156 15.51 -0.94 -6.56
CA ILE A 156 14.20 -0.49 -7.03
C ILE A 156 14.09 1.02 -6.82
N GLU A 157 13.86 1.76 -7.91
CA GLU A 157 13.65 3.21 -7.84
C GLU A 157 12.18 3.55 -7.59
N LEU A 158 11.91 4.33 -6.53
CA LEU A 158 10.57 4.75 -6.13
C LEU A 158 10.55 6.27 -5.85
N ASN A 159 9.40 6.90 -6.09
CA ASN A 159 9.18 8.34 -5.96
C ASN A 159 8.21 8.70 -4.84
N ASP A 160 8.32 9.93 -4.35
CA ASP A 160 7.46 10.53 -3.34
C ASP A 160 6.03 10.85 -3.82
N SER A 161 5.72 10.60 -5.10
CA SER A 161 4.40 10.86 -5.67
C SER A 161 3.98 9.75 -6.63
N TYR A 162 2.71 9.38 -6.54
CA TYR A 162 2.06 8.53 -7.54
C TYR A 162 1.87 9.29 -8.88
N LEU A 163 1.81 10.62 -8.84
CA LEU A 163 1.63 11.48 -10.02
C LEU A 163 2.97 12.09 -10.43
N SER A 164 3.41 11.78 -11.66
CA SER A 164 4.73 12.16 -12.19
C SER A 164 5.01 13.67 -12.21
N ALA A 165 3.99 14.53 -12.28
CA ALA A 165 4.15 15.98 -12.30
C ALA A 165 4.59 16.60 -10.96
N ASN A 166 4.45 15.87 -9.85
CA ASN A 166 4.71 16.38 -8.49
C ASN A 166 5.86 15.65 -7.78
N VAL A 167 6.67 14.89 -8.52
CA VAL A 167 7.82 14.18 -7.95
C VAL A 167 8.87 15.20 -7.52
N THR A 168 9.26 15.18 -6.24
CA THR A 168 10.36 16.01 -5.73
C THR A 168 11.56 15.17 -5.31
N GLN A 169 11.35 13.87 -5.07
CA GLN A 169 12.39 12.95 -4.65
C GLN A 169 12.19 11.56 -5.25
N THR A 170 13.31 10.96 -5.63
CA THR A 170 13.45 9.55 -5.97
C THR A 170 14.41 8.89 -5.00
N ILE A 171 14.08 7.70 -4.53
CA ILE A 171 14.95 6.88 -3.70
C ILE A 171 15.16 5.52 -4.34
N LYS A 172 16.25 4.87 -3.95
CA LYS A 172 16.47 3.46 -4.19
C LYS A 172 16.12 2.68 -2.93
N CYS A 173 15.37 1.60 -3.11
CA CYS A 173 15.11 0.64 -2.06
C CYS A 173 15.63 -0.76 -2.41
N SER A 174 16.03 -1.48 -1.36
CA SER A 174 16.52 -2.85 -1.44
C SER A 174 16.22 -3.55 -0.12
N GLY A 175 16.24 -4.87 -0.14
CA GLY A 175 15.97 -5.64 1.06
C GLY A 175 15.65 -7.08 0.76
N LYS A 176 15.23 -7.75 1.81
CA LYS A 176 14.98 -9.18 1.80
C LYS A 176 14.01 -9.53 2.91
N PHE A 177 13.15 -10.50 2.70
CA PHE A 177 12.41 -11.15 3.77
C PHE A 177 12.08 -12.59 3.39
N THR A 178 11.88 -13.44 4.40
CA THR A 178 11.59 -14.87 4.22
C THR A 178 10.35 -15.26 5.01
N ILE A 179 9.45 -15.99 4.34
CA ILE A 179 8.15 -16.45 4.86
C ILE A 179 8.07 -17.98 4.69
N PRO A 180 7.54 -18.73 5.68
CA PRO A 180 7.19 -20.14 5.48
C PRO A 180 6.18 -20.32 4.34
N THR A 181 6.41 -21.26 3.41
CA THR A 181 5.47 -21.48 2.30
C THR A 181 4.10 -21.96 2.76
N SER A 182 4.01 -22.56 3.95
CA SER A 182 2.74 -22.92 4.60
C SER A 182 1.82 -21.73 4.85
N ASN A 183 2.37 -20.51 4.89
CA ASN A 183 1.60 -19.29 5.15
C ASN A 183 1.29 -18.54 3.85
N LEU A 184 1.65 -19.11 2.70
CA LEU A 184 1.45 -18.55 1.36
C LEU A 184 0.50 -19.43 0.53
N THR A 185 -0.36 -20.21 1.19
CA THR A 185 -1.33 -21.08 0.53
C THR A 185 -2.61 -20.33 0.20
N ASP A 186 -3.15 -20.57 -0.99
CA ASP A 186 -4.47 -20.08 -1.41
C ASP A 186 -5.60 -20.56 -0.48
N GLY A 187 -6.54 -19.65 -0.15
CA GLY A 187 -7.88 -20.05 0.29
C GLY A 187 -8.40 -19.47 1.62
N MET A 188 -8.46 -18.15 1.79
CA MET A 188 -9.40 -17.53 2.75
C MET A 188 -10.35 -16.49 2.16
N PHE A 189 -10.52 -16.51 0.84
CA PHE A 189 -11.84 -16.22 0.30
C PHE A 189 -12.40 -17.57 -0.11
N GLY A 190 -13.14 -18.18 0.81
CA GLY A 190 -13.97 -19.32 0.46
C GLY A 190 -14.83 -18.95 -0.73
N ASP A 191 -15.10 -19.94 -1.57
CA ASP A 191 -16.15 -19.93 -2.57
C ASP A 191 -17.39 -19.21 -1.99
N LEU A 192 -17.55 -17.94 -2.36
CA LEU A 192 -18.87 -17.33 -2.48
C LEU A 192 -19.28 -17.55 -3.93
N GLU A 193 -19.36 -18.82 -4.32
CA GLU A 193 -20.31 -19.23 -5.34
C GLU A 193 -21.70 -19.18 -4.69
N ASP A 194 -22.64 -18.56 -5.41
CA ASP A 194 -24.01 -18.21 -5.04
C ASP A 194 -24.85 -19.32 -4.35
#